data_AF-A0A7R9DVK6-F1
#
_entry.id   AF-A0A7R9DVK6-F1
#
_cell.length_a   1.000
_cell.length_b   1.000
_cell.length_c   1.000
_cell.angle_alpha   90.00
_cell.angle_beta   90.00
_cell.angle_gamma   90.00
#
_symmetry.space_group_name_H-M   'P 1'
#
loop_
_entity.id
_entity.type
_entity.pdbx_description
1 polymer ?
#
loop_
_entity_poly.entity_id
_entity_poly.type
_entity_poly.pdbx_seq_one_letter_code
_entity_poly.pdbx_strand_id
1 'polypeptide(L)'
;ESPILAQPFRCEIEHKLGVSCVNSGPVVCRVSLDRGGYVPGETIGISATVLNNSKVTIKGTKASLTETIQYMARGKILQSETRELASLSRGKVRPGDSDEWKNEQLYVPPLPPTNLRGCHLIKIQYDVYVSSYT
;
A
#
# COMPACT_ATOMS: atom_id res chain seq x y z
N GLU A 1 1.54 4.86 -24.99
CA GLU A 1 1.36 4.38 -23.60
C GLU A 1 2.73 4.17 -23.00
N SER A 2 2.99 4.66 -21.78
CA SER A 2 4.35 4.61 -21.21
C SER A 2 4.67 3.17 -20.74
N PRO A 3 5.75 2.53 -21.20
CA PRO A 3 6.05 1.11 -20.94
C PRO A 3 6.31 0.77 -19.47
N ILE A 4 6.37 1.78 -18.61
CA ILE A 4 6.54 1.69 -17.15
C ILE A 4 5.27 1.20 -16.45
N LEU A 5 4.07 1.41 -17.03
CA LEU A 5 2.80 1.04 -16.41
C LEU A 5 2.50 -0.46 -16.51
N ALA A 6 3.01 -1.11 -17.56
CA ALA A 6 2.84 -2.55 -17.77
C ALA A 6 3.85 -3.41 -16.99
N GLN A 7 4.89 -2.80 -16.43
CA GLN A 7 5.92 -3.52 -15.69
C GLN A 7 5.48 -3.75 -14.23
N PRO A 8 5.88 -4.87 -13.60
CA PRO A 8 5.61 -5.12 -12.20
C PRO A 8 6.24 -4.03 -11.33
N PHE A 9 5.47 -3.50 -10.39
CA PHE A 9 5.99 -2.61 -9.37
C PHE A 9 6.55 -3.45 -8.21
N ARG A 10 7.72 -3.09 -7.69
CA ARG A 10 8.34 -3.77 -6.53
C ARG A 10 8.78 -2.77 -5.49
N CYS A 11 8.53 -3.08 -4.23
CA CYS A 11 8.94 -2.29 -3.09
C CYS A 11 9.38 -3.22 -1.95
N GLU A 12 10.44 -2.87 -1.25
CA GLU A 12 10.91 -3.57 -0.05
C GLU A 12 11.07 -2.55 1.08
N ILE A 13 10.53 -2.88 2.24
CA ILE A 13 10.57 -2.05 3.45
C ILE A 13 11.01 -2.92 4.62
N GLU A 14 12.04 -2.46 5.34
CA GLU A 14 12.45 -3.03 6.62
C GLU A 14 12.08 -2.07 7.75
N HIS A 15 11.40 -2.57 8.78
CA HIS A 15 11.04 -1.79 9.94
C HIS A 15 11.52 -2.45 11.23
N LYS A 16 12.29 -1.71 12.05
CA LYS A 16 12.80 -2.20 13.34
C LYS A 16 11.83 -1.82 14.46
N LEU A 17 11.32 -2.82 15.16
CA LEU A 17 10.46 -2.62 16.33
C LEU A 17 11.30 -2.63 17.62
N GLY A 18 10.98 -1.72 18.55
CA GLY A 18 11.58 -1.71 19.89
C GLY A 18 12.40 -0.45 20.23
N VAL A 19 12.89 -0.40 21.48
CA VAL A 19 13.74 0.68 22.01
C VAL A 19 15.21 0.29 21.83
N SER A 20 16.11 1.25 21.63
CA SER A 20 17.54 1.06 21.28
C SER A 20 18.31 0.03 22.14
N CYS A 21 17.83 -0.26 23.36
CA CYS A 21 18.49 -1.16 24.32
C CYS A 21 18.06 -2.63 24.21
N VAL A 22 17.01 -2.96 23.43
CA VAL A 22 16.51 -4.33 23.27
C VAL A 22 16.48 -4.66 21.78
N ASN A 23 17.46 -5.43 21.30
CA ASN A 23 17.44 -5.93 19.93
C ASN A 23 16.31 -6.96 19.81
N SER A 24 15.16 -6.51 19.29
CA SER A 24 13.99 -7.38 19.10
C SER A 24 14.00 -8.05 17.73
N GLY A 25 14.77 -7.53 16.76
CA GLY A 25 14.82 -7.96 15.36
C GLY A 25 13.78 -7.23 14.47
N PRO A 26 14.02 -7.10 13.15
CA PRO A 26 13.14 -6.33 12.27
C PRO A 26 11.91 -7.11 11.82
N VAL A 27 10.87 -6.38 11.42
CA VAL A 27 9.83 -6.88 10.52
C VAL A 27 10.24 -6.49 9.09
N VAL A 28 10.36 -7.47 8.21
CA VAL A 28 10.68 -7.24 6.79
C VAL A 28 9.42 -7.47 5.98
N CYS A 29 9.05 -6.49 5.16
CA CYS A 29 7.92 -6.58 4.25
C CYS A 29 8.42 -6.35 2.82
N ARG A 30 8.19 -7.35 1.96
CA ARG A 30 8.44 -7.25 0.51
C ARG A 30 7.11 -7.27 -0.18
N VAL A 31 6.88 -6.32 -1.09
CA VAL A 31 5.61 -6.18 -1.81
C VAL A 31 5.90 -6.02 -3.29
N SER A 32 5.09 -6.67 -4.11
CA SER A 32 5.08 -6.48 -5.54
C SER A 32 3.65 -6.46 -6.06
N LEU A 33 3.43 -5.61 -7.05
CA LEU A 33 2.20 -5.56 -7.83
C LEU A 33 2.50 -6.12 -9.22
N ASP A 34 1.53 -6.80 -9.81
CA ASP A 34 1.69 -7.39 -11.14
C ASP A 34 1.88 -6.34 -12.24
N ARG A 35 1.33 -5.13 -12.05
CA ARG A 35 1.47 -3.96 -12.94
C ARG A 35 1.70 -2.66 -12.17
N GLY A 36 2.17 -1.64 -12.87
CA GLY A 36 2.39 -0.28 -12.35
C GLY A 36 1.22 0.67 -12.57
N GLY A 37 0.22 0.28 -13.37
CA GLY A 37 -0.99 1.07 -13.64
C GLY A 37 -2.21 0.19 -13.84
N TYR A 38 -3.38 0.70 -13.43
CA TYR A 38 -4.66 0.01 -13.47
C TYR A 38 -5.78 0.96 -13.87
N VAL A 39 -6.82 0.42 -14.47
CA VAL A 39 -8.08 1.14 -14.75
C VAL A 39 -9.23 0.58 -13.90
N PRO A 40 -10.30 1.36 -13.70
CA PRO A 40 -11.51 0.86 -13.03
C PRO A 40 -12.05 -0.44 -13.65
N GLY A 41 -12.46 -1.37 -12.79
CA GLY A 41 -12.95 -2.70 -13.20
C GLY A 41 -11.86 -3.78 -13.26
N GLU A 42 -10.59 -3.40 -13.25
CA GLU A 42 -9.48 -4.35 -13.12
C GLU A 42 -9.26 -4.81 -11.68
N THR A 43 -8.34 -5.76 -11.52
CA THR A 43 -7.89 -6.25 -10.23
C THR A 43 -6.38 -6.15 -10.14
N ILE A 44 -5.90 -5.66 -9.00
CA ILE A 44 -4.49 -5.55 -8.66
C ILE A 44 -4.04 -6.88 -8.08
N GLY A 45 -3.03 -7.51 -8.67
CA GLY A 45 -2.39 -8.72 -8.16
C GLY A 45 -1.30 -8.36 -7.15
N ILE A 46 -1.55 -8.60 -5.87
CA ILE A 46 -0.63 -8.27 -4.78
C ILE A 46 0.11 -9.53 -4.34
N SER A 47 1.43 -9.54 -4.49
CA SER A 47 2.30 -10.55 -3.89
C SER A 47 3.18 -9.92 -2.83
N ALA A 48 3.24 -10.54 -1.66
CA ALA A 48 3.96 -10.00 -0.52
C ALA A 48 4.55 -11.08 0.37
N THR A 49 5.64 -10.75 1.04
CA THR A 49 6.26 -11.59 2.06
C THR A 49 6.47 -10.75 3.31
N VAL A 50 5.91 -11.22 4.42
CA VAL A 50 6.06 -10.60 5.73
C VAL A 50 6.89 -11.55 6.59
N LEU A 51 8.08 -11.12 6.98
CA LEU A 51 8.98 -11.87 7.86
C LEU A 51 9.00 -11.19 9.22
N ASN A 52 8.50 -11.87 10.25
CA ASN A 52 8.51 -11.33 11.60
C ASN A 52 9.74 -11.84 12.38
N ASN A 53 10.90 -11.22 12.14
CA ASN A 53 12.09 -11.51 12.94
C ASN A 53 12.08 -10.75 14.27
N SER A 54 10.99 -10.05 14.60
CA SER A 54 10.83 -9.32 15.85
C SER A 54 10.38 -10.25 16.99
N LYS A 55 10.42 -9.74 18.24
CA LYS A 55 9.82 -10.43 19.42
C LYS A 55 8.34 -10.12 19.63
N VAL A 56 7.74 -9.28 18.78
CA VAL A 56 6.34 -8.83 18.92
C VAL A 56 5.47 -9.57 17.92
N THR A 57 4.28 -10.02 18.35
CA THR A 57 3.32 -10.62 17.42
C THR A 57 2.70 -9.53 16.55
N ILE A 58 2.77 -9.67 15.23
CA ILE A 58 1.97 -8.86 14.30
C ILE A 58 0.54 -9.39 14.41
N LYS A 59 -0.43 -8.53 14.77
CA LYS A 59 -1.84 -8.91 14.95
C LYS A 59 -2.55 -9.11 13.61
N GLY A 60 -2.13 -8.37 12.60
CA GLY A 60 -2.64 -8.50 11.24
C GLY A 60 -1.84 -7.66 10.26
N THR A 61 -1.97 -8.02 9.00
CA THR A 61 -1.41 -7.28 7.87
C THR A 61 -2.54 -6.94 6.91
N LYS A 62 -2.48 -5.74 6.33
CA LYS A 62 -3.54 -5.20 5.49
C LYS A 62 -2.96 -4.52 4.26
N ALA A 63 -3.44 -4.90 3.09
CA ALA A 63 -3.23 -4.16 1.86
C ALA A 63 -4.51 -3.37 1.53
N SER A 64 -4.40 -2.07 1.24
CA SER A 64 -5.53 -1.23 0.90
C SER A 64 -5.24 -0.35 -0.30
N LEU A 65 -6.25 -0.22 -1.17
CA LEU A 65 -6.30 0.81 -2.19
C LEU A 65 -6.95 2.04 -1.56
N THR A 66 -6.24 3.16 -1.57
CA THR A 66 -6.73 4.42 -1.01
C THR A 66 -6.84 5.50 -2.07
N GLU A 67 -7.79 6.39 -1.89
CA GLU A 67 -7.89 7.64 -2.62
C GLU A 67 -7.52 8.79 -1.70
N THR A 68 -6.61 9.64 -2.16
CA THR A 68 -6.30 10.92 -1.50
C THR A 68 -6.72 12.06 -2.43
N ILE A 69 -7.64 12.90 -1.95
CA ILE A 69 -8.11 14.11 -2.62
C ILE A 69 -7.53 15.33 -1.90
N GLN A 70 -6.81 16.16 -2.64
CA GLN A 70 -6.24 17.41 -2.15
C GLN A 70 -6.88 18.60 -2.85
N TYR A 71 -7.49 19.48 -2.07
CA TYR A 71 -8.02 20.76 -2.53
C TYR A 71 -6.95 21.84 -2.38
N MET A 72 -6.70 22.59 -3.44
CA MET A 72 -5.59 23.53 -3.54
C MET A 72 -6.07 24.94 -3.87
N ALA A 73 -5.40 25.94 -3.30
CA ALA A 73 -5.52 27.33 -3.71
C ALA A 73 -4.16 28.01 -3.66
N ARG A 74 -3.84 28.80 -4.70
CA ARG A 74 -2.56 29.52 -4.82
C ARG A 74 -1.34 28.59 -4.60
N GLY A 75 -1.43 27.36 -5.10
CA GLY A 75 -0.38 26.35 -5.00
C GLY A 75 -0.23 25.68 -3.61
N LYS A 76 -1.10 25.99 -2.64
CA LYS A 76 -1.08 25.38 -1.31
C LYS A 76 -2.24 24.40 -1.15
N ILE A 77 -1.99 23.29 -0.46
CA ILE A 77 -3.06 22.36 -0.03
C ILE A 77 -3.84 23.04 1.09
N LEU A 78 -5.13 23.26 0.88
CA LEU A 78 -6.05 23.81 1.88
C LEU A 78 -6.70 22.68 2.70
N GLN A 79 -7.04 21.58 2.04
CA GLN A 79 -7.70 20.43 2.65
C GLN A 79 -7.25 19.15 1.94
N SER A 80 -7.11 18.08 2.72
CA SER A 80 -6.78 16.75 2.22
C SER A 80 -7.71 15.74 2.86
N GLU A 81 -8.29 14.88 2.04
CA GLU A 81 -9.17 13.79 2.47
C GLU A 81 -8.60 12.48 1.93
N THR A 82 -8.47 11.49 2.80
CA THR A 82 -8.02 10.15 2.40
C THR A 82 -9.10 9.15 2.79
N ARG A 83 -9.49 8.29 1.85
CA ARG A 83 -10.42 7.20 2.11
C ARG A 83 -9.91 5.89 1.55
N GLU A 84 -10.24 4.81 2.25
CA GLU A 84 -10.03 3.44 1.78
C GLU A 84 -11.14 3.06 0.80
N LEU A 85 -10.74 2.53 -0.36
CA LEU A 85 -11.64 2.12 -1.44
C LEU A 85 -11.88 0.60 -1.44
N ALA A 86 -10.83 -0.16 -1.16
CA ALA A 86 -10.85 -1.61 -1.08
C ALA A 86 -9.70 -2.08 -0.19
N SER A 87 -9.83 -3.25 0.43
CA SER A 87 -8.73 -3.84 1.18
C SER A 87 -8.79 -5.36 1.28
N LEU A 88 -7.62 -5.93 1.57
CA LEU A 88 -7.39 -7.34 1.90
C LEU A 88 -6.68 -7.38 3.24
N SER A 89 -7.05 -8.32 4.11
CA SER A 89 -6.41 -8.49 5.41
C SER A 89 -6.01 -9.93 5.64
N ARG A 90 -4.89 -10.12 6.33
CA ARG A 90 -4.38 -11.42 6.77
C ARG A 90 -4.20 -11.41 8.28
N GLY A 91 -4.16 -12.63 8.81
CA GLY A 91 -4.11 -12.87 10.24
C GLY A 91 -2.76 -12.55 10.86
N LYS A 92 -2.63 -13.00 12.10
CA LYS A 92 -1.43 -12.78 12.91
C LYS A 92 -0.20 -13.49 12.35
N VAL A 93 0.97 -12.86 12.54
CA VAL A 93 2.29 -13.46 12.29
C VAL A 93 3.08 -13.43 13.60
N ARG A 94 3.36 -14.60 14.17
CA ARG A 94 4.06 -14.71 15.46
C ARG A 94 5.55 -14.40 15.30
N PRO A 95 6.26 -14.13 16.41
CA PRO A 95 7.72 -14.03 16.41
C PRO A 95 8.37 -15.26 15.75
N GLY A 96 9.27 -15.02 14.79
CA GLY A 96 9.96 -16.04 14.01
C GLY A 96 9.16 -16.63 12.84
N ASP A 97 7.87 -16.33 12.73
CA ASP A 97 7.02 -16.81 11.63
C ASP A 97 7.05 -15.85 10.43
N SER A 98 6.46 -16.32 9.33
CA SER A 98 6.25 -15.52 8.12
C SER A 98 4.85 -15.72 7.54
N ASP A 99 4.42 -14.75 6.73
CA ASP A 99 3.21 -14.83 5.92
C ASP A 99 3.55 -14.52 4.45
N GLU A 100 2.99 -15.31 3.54
CA GLU A 100 3.22 -15.21 2.10
C GLU A 100 1.88 -14.99 1.38
N TRP A 101 1.81 -13.90 0.62
CA TRP A 101 0.67 -13.52 -0.21
C TRP A 101 1.01 -13.88 -1.65
N LYS A 102 0.18 -14.70 -2.28
CA LYS A 102 0.43 -15.19 -3.65
C LYS A 102 -0.61 -14.65 -4.60
N ASN A 103 -0.28 -13.54 -5.25
CA ASN A 103 -1.16 -12.89 -6.23
C ASN A 103 -2.59 -12.69 -5.69
N GLU A 104 -2.69 -12.17 -4.46
CA GLU A 104 -3.96 -11.85 -3.83
C GLU A 104 -4.65 -10.72 -4.60
N GLN A 105 -5.95 -10.85 -4.81
CA GLN A 105 -6.70 -10.07 -5.79
C GLN A 105 -7.43 -8.89 -5.12
N LEU A 106 -7.00 -7.65 -5.40
CA LEU A 106 -7.63 -6.43 -4.90
C LEU A 106 -8.34 -5.66 -6.01
N TYR A 107 -9.67 -5.65 -5.98
CA TYR A 107 -10.50 -5.04 -7.02
C TYR A 107 -10.41 -3.50 -7.05
N VAL A 108 -10.33 -2.92 -8.26
CA VAL A 108 -10.35 -1.47 -8.48
C VAL A 108 -11.78 -1.03 -8.81
N PRO A 109 -12.46 -0.27 -7.92
CA PRO A 109 -13.83 0.17 -8.16
C PRO A 109 -13.90 1.22 -9.28
N PRO A 110 -15.11 1.62 -9.70
CA PRO A 110 -15.31 2.84 -10.48
C PRO A 110 -14.72 4.06 -9.77
N LEU A 111 -13.77 4.75 -10.42
CA LEU A 111 -13.04 5.88 -9.85
C LEU A 111 -13.06 7.09 -10.79
N PRO A 112 -13.05 8.33 -10.26
CA PRO A 112 -12.87 9.52 -11.08
C PRO A 112 -11.51 9.52 -11.79
N PRO A 113 -11.39 10.23 -12.92
CA PRO A 113 -10.15 10.28 -13.68
C PRO A 113 -9.02 10.94 -12.88
N THR A 114 -7.82 10.37 -12.98
CA THR A 114 -6.59 10.97 -12.46
C THR A 114 -6.04 12.02 -13.42
N ASN A 115 -5.15 12.89 -12.90
CA ASN A 115 -4.34 13.81 -13.71
C ASN A 115 -5.15 14.77 -14.62
N LEU A 116 -6.06 15.53 -14.00
CA LEU A 116 -6.90 16.55 -14.65
C LEU A 116 -6.03 17.68 -15.25
N ARG A 117 -5.68 17.57 -16.54
CA ARG A 117 -4.88 18.57 -17.25
C ARG A 117 -5.53 19.95 -17.19
N GLY A 118 -4.74 20.97 -16.83
CA GLY A 118 -5.21 22.34 -16.69
C GLY A 118 -5.98 22.63 -15.39
N CYS A 119 -6.22 21.62 -14.55
CA CYS A 119 -6.83 21.82 -13.24
C CYS A 119 -5.75 21.99 -12.15
N HIS A 120 -5.86 23.05 -11.37
CA HIS A 120 -4.96 23.37 -10.27
C HIS A 120 -5.68 23.56 -8.93
N LEU A 121 -6.96 23.19 -8.86
CA LEU A 121 -7.80 23.30 -7.66
C LEU A 121 -7.93 21.98 -6.92
N ILE A 122 -7.77 20.85 -7.62
CA ILE A 122 -7.94 19.51 -7.05
C ILE A 122 -6.87 18.59 -7.62
N LYS A 123 -6.29 17.76 -6.74
CA LYS A 123 -5.44 16.62 -7.11
C LYS A 123 -6.05 15.36 -6.50
N ILE A 124 -6.11 14.31 -7.31
CA ILE A 124 -6.60 12.99 -6.89
C ILE A 124 -5.47 12.01 -7.13
N GLN A 125 -5.09 11.28 -6.07
CA GLN A 125 -4.05 10.26 -6.10
C GLN A 125 -4.60 8.95 -5.56
N TYR A 126 -4.18 7.85 -6.19
CA TYR A 126 -4.50 6.49 -5.76
C TYR A 126 -3.22 5.76 -5.42
N ASP A 127 -3.19 5.16 -4.24
CA ASP A 127 -2.03 4.44 -3.72
C ASP A 127 -2.46 3.09 -3.14
N VAL A 128 -1.59 2.10 -3.30
CA VAL A 128 -1.70 0.82 -2.59
C VAL A 128 -0.81 0.88 -1.35
N TYR A 129 -1.41 0.83 -0.17
CA TYR A 129 -0.69 0.77 1.10
C TYR A 129 -0.68 -0.64 1.65
N VAL A 130 0.49 -1.14 2.01
CA VAL A 130 0.63 -2.38 2.80
C VAL A 130 1.09 -2.00 4.20
N SER A 131 0.27 -2.36 5.19
CA SER A 131 0.48 -2.01 6.59
C SER A 131 0.44 -3.25 7.48
N SER A 132 1.18 -3.22 8.58
CA SER A 132 1.19 -4.25 9.62
C SER A 132 0.95 -3.56 10.96
N TYR A 133 0.12 -4.13 11.82
CA TYR A 133 -0.13 -3.60 13.16
C TYR A 133 0.10 -4.67 14.22
N THR A 134 0.72 -4.28 15.33
CA THR A 134 1.14 -5.15 16.44
C THR A 134 0.30 -4.97 17.70
#